data_AF-A0A1I7SIR5-F1
#
_entry.id   AF-A0A1I7SIR5-F1
#
_cell.length_a   1.000
_cell.length_b   1.000
_cell.length_c   1.000
_cell.angle_alpha   90.00
_cell.angle_beta   90.00
_cell.angle_gamma   90.00
#
_symmetry.space_group_name_H-M   'P 1'
#
loop_
_entity.id
_entity.type
_entity.pdbx_description
1 polymer ?
#
loop_
_entity_poly.entity_id
_entity_poly.type
_entity_poly.pdbx_seq_one_letter_code
_entity_poly.pdbx_strand_id
1 'polypeptide(L)'
;MFIRLDTTKQARWLTFHQSQNFDEPQPQASQQVPEEQTRRPLSIRRNARTDGFPAGPERQQDTEATQKLREWAERFRARRDQLKKERDSEVVVVSETECTICFDKARNPTSCKACKQIIGCQRCIRNWIRTQADSNKAPSCPLCRGDGFANFELFD
;
A
#
# COMPACT_ATOMS: atom_id res chain seq x y z
N MET A 1 49.77 -26.29 24.49
CA MET A 1 48.56 -27.14 24.33
C MET A 1 47.87 -26.63 23.07
N PHE A 2 47.83 -27.45 22.02
CA PHE A 2 47.59 -27.03 20.64
C PHE A 2 46.10 -26.83 20.32
N ILE A 3 45.82 -25.75 19.61
CA ILE A 3 44.52 -25.42 19.00
C ILE A 3 44.28 -26.39 17.84
N ARG A 4 43.18 -27.14 17.86
CA ARG A 4 42.69 -27.88 16.69
C ARG A 4 41.83 -26.94 15.85
N LEU A 5 42.37 -26.53 14.71
CA LEU A 5 41.62 -25.98 13.58
C LEU A 5 41.31 -27.14 12.64
N ASP A 6 40.03 -27.46 12.46
CA ASP A 6 39.58 -28.37 11.40
C ASP A 6 39.46 -27.60 10.09
N THR A 7 40.50 -27.77 9.27
CA THR A 7 40.52 -27.47 7.84
C THR A 7 40.10 -28.73 7.10
N THR A 8 38.98 -28.71 6.39
CA THR A 8 38.80 -29.41 5.10
C THR A 8 37.39 -29.20 4.54
N LYS A 9 37.31 -28.43 3.45
CA LYS A 9 36.79 -28.89 2.15
C LYS A 9 36.96 -27.76 1.14
N GLN A 10 38.16 -27.73 0.58
CA GLN A 10 38.39 -27.17 -0.75
C GLN A 10 37.79 -28.11 -1.79
N ALA A 11 37.11 -27.53 -2.77
CA ALA A 11 37.14 -27.85 -4.20
C ALA A 11 35.81 -27.36 -4.82
N ARG A 12 35.74 -26.69 -5.97
CA ARG A 12 36.70 -26.14 -6.93
C ARG A 12 35.81 -25.64 -8.10
N TRP A 13 36.22 -24.58 -8.81
CA TRP A 13 35.75 -24.21 -10.16
C TRP A 13 34.30 -23.66 -10.23
N LEU A 14 33.94 -22.59 -10.96
CA LEU A 14 34.56 -21.82 -12.03
C LEU A 14 33.95 -20.41 -12.02
N THR A 15 34.78 -19.46 -12.41
CA THR A 15 34.45 -18.12 -12.88
C THR A 15 33.35 -18.17 -13.94
N PHE A 16 32.24 -17.46 -13.74
CA PHE A 16 31.37 -17.02 -14.84
C PHE A 16 30.87 -15.61 -14.56
N HIS A 17 31.66 -14.65 -15.04
CA HIS A 17 31.25 -13.28 -15.25
C HIS A 17 30.31 -13.29 -16.46
N GLN A 18 29.00 -13.12 -16.24
CA GLN A 18 28.10 -12.74 -17.31
C GLN A 18 27.26 -11.56 -16.85
N SER A 19 27.76 -10.39 -17.22
CA SER A 19 27.03 -9.13 -17.26
C SER A 19 25.76 -9.35 -18.08
N GLN A 20 24.62 -9.44 -17.43
CA GLN A 20 23.35 -9.25 -18.11
C GLN A 20 23.11 -7.75 -18.18
N ASN A 21 23.37 -7.19 -19.38
CA ASN A 21 22.78 -5.94 -19.79
C ASN A 21 21.27 -6.10 -19.68
N PHE A 22 20.67 -5.47 -18.66
CA PHE A 22 19.23 -5.25 -18.63
C PHE A 22 18.97 -4.14 -19.63
N ASP A 23 18.54 -4.52 -20.84
CA ASP A 23 17.94 -3.61 -21.79
C ASP A 23 16.72 -2.95 -21.12
N GLU A 24 16.85 -1.65 -20.89
CA GLU A 24 15.81 -0.76 -20.45
C GLU A 24 14.72 -0.71 -21.53
N PRO A 25 13.46 -1.08 -21.24
CA PRO A 25 12.41 -0.94 -22.23
C PRO A 25 12.11 0.55 -22.43
N GLN A 26 12.54 1.08 -23.57
CA GLN A 26 12.13 2.38 -24.08
C GLN A 26 10.59 2.49 -24.06
N PRO A 27 10.03 3.60 -23.56
CA PRO A 27 8.63 3.92 -23.82
C PRO A 27 8.50 4.29 -25.30
N GLN A 28 8.05 3.34 -26.13
CA GLN A 28 7.65 3.64 -27.49
C GLN A 28 6.43 4.55 -27.46
N ALA A 29 6.70 5.82 -27.75
CA ALA A 29 5.72 6.78 -28.19
C ALA A 29 5.00 6.29 -29.45
N SER A 30 3.77 6.79 -29.62
CA SER A 30 3.09 6.92 -30.90
C SER A 30 2.47 5.66 -31.49
N GLN A 31 1.36 5.21 -30.88
CA GLN A 31 0.28 4.67 -31.71
C GLN A 31 -0.55 5.84 -32.23
N GLN A 32 -0.32 6.13 -33.52
CA GLN A 32 -1.14 6.98 -34.35
C GLN A 32 -2.57 6.46 -34.34
N VAL A 33 -3.49 7.29 -33.85
CA VAL A 33 -4.93 7.07 -33.99
C VAL A 33 -5.29 7.34 -35.44
N PRO A 34 -6.01 6.44 -36.15
CA PRO A 34 -6.50 6.72 -37.49
C PRO A 34 -7.44 7.93 -37.47
N GLU A 35 -7.08 8.90 -38.30
CA GLU A 35 -7.80 10.14 -38.58
C GLU A 35 -9.08 9.81 -39.35
N GLU A 36 -10.09 9.26 -38.67
CA GLU A 36 -11.38 8.92 -39.29
C GLU A 36 -12.36 10.08 -39.20
N GLN A 37 -12.31 10.89 -40.26
CA GLN A 37 -13.47 11.42 -40.97
C GLN A 37 -14.63 11.95 -40.12
N THR A 38 -14.58 13.26 -39.89
CA THR A 38 -15.65 14.18 -40.29
C THR A 38 -17.09 13.70 -40.09
N ARG A 39 -17.48 13.33 -38.86
CA ARG A 39 -18.89 13.37 -38.49
C ARG A 39 -19.22 14.79 -38.03
N ARG A 40 -19.78 15.52 -38.99
CA ARG A 40 -20.52 16.78 -38.89
C ARG A 40 -20.99 17.09 -37.46
N PRO A 41 -20.79 18.32 -36.95
CA PRO A 41 -21.52 18.74 -35.76
C PRO A 41 -23.00 18.62 -36.10
N LEU A 42 -23.70 17.70 -35.45
CA LEU A 42 -25.15 17.81 -35.36
C LEU A 42 -25.36 19.15 -34.67
N SER A 43 -25.70 20.17 -35.48
CA SER A 43 -26.31 21.38 -34.97
C SER A 43 -27.60 20.91 -34.32
N ILE A 44 -27.49 20.62 -33.02
CA ILE A 44 -28.63 20.43 -32.14
C ILE A 44 -29.35 21.77 -32.22
N ARG A 45 -30.30 21.85 -33.15
CA ARG A 45 -31.30 22.90 -33.18
C ARG A 45 -31.94 22.82 -31.80
N ARG A 46 -31.62 23.79 -30.95
CA ARG A 46 -32.41 24.10 -29.75
C ARG A 46 -33.78 24.54 -30.27
N ASN A 47 -34.61 23.56 -30.57
CA ASN A 47 -36.04 23.80 -30.66
C ASN A 47 -36.47 24.03 -29.22
N ALA A 48 -36.58 25.30 -28.84
CA ALA A 48 -37.33 25.74 -27.67
C ALA A 48 -38.80 25.39 -27.91
N ARG A 49 -39.14 24.10 -27.76
CA ARG A 49 -40.49 23.66 -27.46
C ARG A 49 -40.52 23.39 -25.98
N THR A 50 -40.81 24.45 -25.22
CA THR A 50 -41.44 24.37 -23.91
C THR A 50 -42.87 23.87 -24.07
N ASP A 51 -43.04 22.73 -24.74
CA ASP A 51 -44.32 22.04 -24.83
C ASP A 51 -44.38 21.12 -23.62
N GLY A 52 -44.95 21.67 -22.55
CA GLY A 52 -45.55 20.96 -21.43
C GLY A 52 -44.98 19.57 -21.14
N PHE A 53 -43.72 19.49 -20.68
CA PHE A 53 -43.38 18.36 -19.81
C PHE A 53 -44.32 18.49 -18.62
N PRO A 54 -45.27 17.55 -18.42
CA PRO A 54 -46.15 17.61 -17.27
C PRO A 54 -45.25 17.71 -16.06
N ALA A 55 -45.52 18.68 -15.17
CA ALA A 55 -44.84 18.79 -13.90
C ALA A 55 -44.87 17.37 -13.30
N GLY A 56 -43.70 16.71 -13.30
CA GLY A 56 -43.59 15.32 -12.89
C GLY A 56 -44.24 15.18 -11.52
N PRO A 57 -44.90 14.05 -11.24
CA PRO A 57 -45.74 13.90 -10.06
C PRO A 57 -45.03 14.47 -8.85
N GLU A 58 -45.66 15.51 -8.34
CA GLU A 58 -45.36 16.28 -7.15
C GLU A 58 -44.60 15.43 -6.13
N ARG A 59 -43.39 15.89 -5.79
CA ARG A 59 -42.44 15.32 -4.81
C ARG A 59 -43.17 14.43 -3.78
N GLN A 60 -43.29 13.15 -4.14
CA GLN A 60 -43.92 12.17 -3.28
C GLN A 60 -43.12 12.13 -1.98
N GLN A 61 -43.85 12.36 -0.89
CA GLN A 61 -43.35 12.39 0.48
C GLN A 61 -42.27 11.33 0.66
N ASP A 62 -41.07 11.74 1.11
CA ASP A 62 -39.98 10.84 1.44
C ASP A 62 -40.55 9.73 2.34
N THR A 63 -40.64 8.51 1.80
CA THR A 63 -41.20 7.39 2.55
C THR A 63 -40.40 7.22 3.84
N GLU A 64 -41.04 6.71 4.89
CA GLU A 64 -40.38 6.39 6.17
C GLU A 64 -39.12 5.53 5.95
N ALA A 65 -39.14 4.65 4.95
CA ALA A 65 -37.99 3.85 4.54
C ALA A 65 -36.82 4.70 4.01
N THR A 66 -37.09 5.72 3.20
CA THR A 66 -36.08 6.67 2.70
C THR A 66 -35.44 7.45 3.84
N GLN A 67 -36.24 7.87 4.83
CA GLN A 67 -35.74 8.58 6.00
C GLN A 67 -34.81 7.69 6.85
N LYS A 68 -35.25 6.45 7.14
CA LYS A 68 -34.43 5.47 7.88
C LYS A 68 -33.10 5.16 7.18
N LEU A 69 -33.11 5.04 5.85
CA LEU A 69 -31.88 4.84 5.06
C LEU A 69 -30.92 6.03 5.18
N ARG A 70 -31.44 7.27 5.14
CA ARG A 70 -30.63 8.49 5.30
C ARG A 70 -30.00 8.54 6.69
N GLU A 71 -30.79 8.31 7.74
CA GLU A 71 -30.31 8.26 9.12
C GLU A 71 -29.23 7.19 9.33
N TRP A 72 -29.45 6.00 8.77
CA TRP A 72 -28.47 4.92 8.83
C TRP A 72 -27.16 5.31 8.13
N ALA A 73 -27.23 5.90 6.94
CA ALA A 73 -26.06 6.36 6.20
C ALA A 73 -25.30 7.48 6.93
N GLU A 74 -25.99 8.35 7.66
CA GLU A 74 -25.36 9.37 8.51
C GLU A 74 -24.66 8.76 9.72
N ARG A 75 -25.31 7.82 10.43
CA ARG A 75 -24.69 7.09 11.55
C ARG A 75 -23.44 6.35 11.12
N PHE A 76 -23.49 5.70 9.95
CA PHE A 76 -22.33 4.97 9.42
C PHE A 76 -21.16 5.91 9.09
N ARG A 77 -21.45 7.07 8.45
CA ARG A 77 -20.44 8.11 8.18
C ARG A 77 -19.84 8.67 9.47
N ALA A 78 -20.69 9.03 10.44
CA ALA A 78 -20.24 9.55 11.74
C ALA A 78 -19.35 8.54 12.47
N ARG A 79 -19.71 7.25 12.47
CA ARG A 79 -18.89 6.20 13.10
C ARG A 79 -17.53 6.05 12.44
N ARG A 80 -17.47 6.07 11.10
CA ARG A 80 -16.21 6.02 10.35
C ARG A 80 -15.32 7.22 10.67
N ASP A 81 -15.89 8.41 10.73
CA ASP A 81 -15.16 9.64 11.00
C ASP A 81 -14.65 9.69 12.46
N GLN A 82 -15.42 9.15 13.41
CA GLN A 82 -14.98 8.93 14.79
C GLN A 82 -13.75 8.02 14.86
N LEU A 83 -13.81 6.84 14.22
CA LEU A 83 -12.67 5.90 14.21
C LEU A 83 -11.42 6.50 13.57
N LYS A 84 -11.59 7.33 12.53
CA LYS A 84 -10.48 8.06 11.91
C LYS A 84 -9.87 9.04 12.89
N LYS A 85 -10.69 9.81 13.63
CA LYS A 85 -10.21 10.75 14.64
C LYS A 85 -9.48 10.05 15.78
N GLU A 86 -10.02 8.93 16.28
CA GLU A 86 -9.37 8.13 17.33
C GLU A 86 -7.99 7.65 16.89
N ARG A 87 -7.87 7.10 15.68
CA ARG A 87 -6.59 6.69 15.09
C ARG A 87 -5.63 7.86 14.88
N ASP A 88 -6.12 8.99 14.41
CA ASP A 88 -5.27 10.18 14.18
C ASP A 88 -4.86 10.85 15.52
N SER A 89 -5.53 10.53 16.62
CA SER A 89 -5.17 10.97 17.98
C SER A 89 -4.14 10.05 18.66
N GLU A 90 -3.85 8.89 18.09
CA GLU A 90 -2.84 7.97 18.60
C GLU A 90 -1.45 8.64 18.48
N VAL A 91 -0.78 8.78 19.62
CA VAL A 91 0.52 9.46 19.71
C VAL A 91 1.55 8.63 18.93
N VAL A 92 2.15 9.24 17.90
CA VAL A 92 3.22 8.61 17.13
C VAL A 92 4.56 8.94 17.79
N VAL A 93 5.20 7.93 18.39
CA VAL A 93 6.55 8.06 18.92
C VAL A 93 7.52 8.11 17.74
N VAL A 94 8.34 9.16 17.65
CA VAL A 94 9.34 9.29 16.58
C VAL A 94 10.73 9.14 17.18
N SER A 95 11.48 8.12 16.75
CA SER A 95 12.87 7.94 17.14
C SER A 95 13.82 8.73 16.24
N GLU A 96 15.03 9.00 16.75
CA GLU A 96 16.13 9.55 15.93
C GLU A 96 16.70 8.55 14.93
N THR A 97 16.48 7.25 15.14
CA THR A 97 16.95 6.19 14.23
C THR A 97 16.14 6.16 12.93
N GLU A 98 16.83 5.89 11.83
CA GLU A 98 16.21 5.73 10.50
C GLU A 98 15.65 4.33 10.30
N CYS A 99 14.55 4.24 9.55
CA CYS A 99 13.95 2.98 9.16
C CYS A 99 14.70 2.36 7.98
N THR A 100 15.10 1.10 8.09
CA THR A 100 15.86 0.40 7.03
C THR A 100 15.03 0.03 5.81
N ILE A 101 13.72 0.32 5.81
CA ILE A 101 12.78 -0.02 4.72
C ILE A 101 12.37 1.23 3.96
N CYS A 102 11.97 2.31 4.66
CA CYS A 102 11.54 3.55 4.03
C CYS A 102 12.59 4.66 4.05
N PHE A 103 13.73 4.47 4.74
CA PHE A 103 14.83 5.43 4.85
C PHE A 103 14.45 6.80 5.45
N ASP A 104 13.33 6.86 6.17
CA ASP A 104 12.90 8.02 6.94
C ASP A 104 13.09 7.78 8.45
N LYS A 105 12.93 8.83 9.27
CA LYS A 105 12.85 8.71 10.74
C LYS A 105 11.80 7.68 11.15
N ALA A 106 12.20 6.74 12.00
CA ALA A 106 11.32 5.64 12.38
C ALA A 106 10.17 6.14 13.29
N ARG A 107 8.94 5.87 12.84
CA ARG A 107 7.69 6.15 13.56
C ARG A 107 7.19 4.87 14.20
N ASN A 108 6.95 4.92 15.52
CA ASN A 108 6.74 3.77 16.38
C ASN A 108 7.83 2.72 16.11
N PRO A 109 9.09 3.01 16.51
CA PRO A 109 10.21 2.16 16.20
C PRO A 109 9.95 0.72 16.68
N THR A 110 10.43 -0.24 15.92
CA THR A 110 10.32 -1.67 16.22
C THR A 110 11.73 -2.26 16.22
N SER A 111 12.08 -3.00 17.26
CA SER A 111 13.35 -3.73 17.34
C SER A 111 13.18 -5.22 17.06
N CYS A 112 14.29 -5.86 16.69
CA CYS A 112 14.36 -7.30 16.62
C CYS A 112 14.86 -7.89 17.95
N LYS A 113 14.16 -8.85 18.57
CA LYS A 113 14.63 -9.59 19.76
C LYS A 113 15.89 -10.42 19.49
N ALA A 114 16.04 -10.91 18.26
CA ALA A 114 17.17 -11.76 17.90
C ALA A 114 18.49 -10.98 17.79
N CYS A 115 18.50 -9.86 17.05
CA CYS A 115 19.71 -9.02 16.91
C CYS A 115 19.75 -7.80 17.84
N LYS A 116 18.68 -7.54 18.61
CA LYS A 116 18.53 -6.40 19.53
C LYS A 116 18.73 -5.02 18.90
N GLN A 117 18.54 -4.92 17.58
CA GLN A 117 18.67 -3.67 16.83
C GLN A 117 17.29 -3.10 16.47
N ILE A 118 17.18 -1.77 16.46
CA ILE A 118 16.02 -1.06 15.91
C ILE A 118 16.05 -1.25 14.39
N ILE A 119 14.95 -1.76 13.84
CA ILE A 119 14.83 -2.05 12.43
C ILE A 119 14.17 -0.88 11.69
N GLY A 120 13.14 -0.28 12.31
CA GLY A 120 12.46 0.87 11.74
C GLY A 120 11.00 0.99 12.13
N CYS A 121 10.19 1.58 11.25
CA CYS A 121 8.77 1.85 11.50
C CYS A 121 7.96 0.57 11.69
N GLN A 122 7.08 0.53 12.69
CA GLN A 122 6.12 -0.57 12.90
C GLN A 122 5.32 -0.90 11.63
N ARG A 123 4.86 0.13 10.90
CA ARG A 123 4.09 -0.06 9.66
C ARG A 123 4.92 -0.74 8.57
N CYS A 124 6.18 -0.36 8.42
CA CYS A 124 7.07 -0.93 7.41
C CYS A 124 7.37 -2.40 7.74
N ILE A 125 7.65 -2.71 9.00
CA ILE A 125 7.86 -4.09 9.45
C ILE A 125 6.61 -4.95 9.28
N ARG A 126 5.43 -4.43 9.61
CA ARG A 126 4.16 -5.14 9.38
C ARG A 126 3.95 -5.45 7.89
N ASN A 127 4.30 -4.51 7.01
CA ASN A 127 4.19 -4.74 5.57
C ASN A 127 5.21 -5.78 5.08
N TRP A 128 6.46 -5.69 5.53
CA TRP A 128 7.51 -6.65 5.24
C TRP A 128 7.11 -8.08 5.58
N ILE A 129 6.60 -8.28 6.79
CA ILE A 129 6.12 -9.57 7.28
C ILE A 129 4.99 -10.11 6.39
N ARG A 130 4.03 -9.25 6.00
CA ARG A 130 2.92 -9.64 5.11
C ARG A 130 3.42 -10.14 3.76
N THR A 131 4.34 -9.41 3.13
CA THR A 131 4.92 -9.80 1.84
C THR A 131 5.64 -11.16 1.90
N GLN A 132 6.27 -11.49 3.03
CA GLN A 132 6.90 -12.80 3.22
C GLN A 132 5.87 -13.92 3.44
N ALA A 133 4.79 -13.63 4.18
CA ALA A 133 3.68 -14.56 4.36
C ALA A 133 3.01 -14.90 3.01
N ASP A 134 2.80 -13.90 2.15
CA ASP A 134 2.25 -14.10 0.80
C ASP A 134 3.15 -14.99 -0.07
N SER A 135 4.46 -15.01 0.22
CA SER A 135 5.45 -15.84 -0.47
C SER A 135 5.61 -17.24 0.13
N ASN A 136 4.74 -17.66 1.08
CA ASN A 136 4.87 -18.90 1.87
C ASN A 136 6.23 -19.03 2.58
N LYS A 137 6.90 -17.91 2.88
CA LYS A 137 8.16 -17.89 3.63
C LYS A 137 7.87 -17.56 5.09
N ALA A 138 8.63 -18.18 6.00
CA ALA A 138 8.64 -17.75 7.40
C ALA A 138 9.09 -16.28 7.45
N PRO A 139 8.46 -15.43 8.28
CA PRO A 139 8.90 -14.06 8.41
C PRO A 139 10.26 -14.02 9.07
N SER A 140 11.14 -13.23 8.46
CA SER A 140 12.53 -13.07 8.87
C SER A 140 12.85 -11.59 9.07
N CYS A 141 13.72 -11.30 10.03
CA CYS A 141 14.24 -9.94 10.20
C CYS A 141 15.02 -9.50 8.94
N PRO A 142 14.83 -8.28 8.41
CA PRO A 142 15.57 -7.80 7.24
C PRO A 142 17.08 -7.61 7.51
N LEU A 143 17.47 -7.42 8.78
CA LEU A 143 18.87 -7.23 9.17
C LEU A 143 19.59 -8.56 9.46
N CYS A 144 19.04 -9.37 10.37
CA CYS A 144 19.71 -10.59 10.83
C CYS A 144 19.13 -11.89 10.27
N ARG A 145 18.01 -11.81 9.54
CA ARG A 145 17.28 -12.98 9.01
C ARG A 145 16.85 -14.01 10.06
N GLY A 146 16.83 -13.65 11.34
CA GLY A 146 16.29 -14.51 12.40
C GLY A 146 14.81 -14.82 12.15
N ASP A 147 14.44 -16.09 12.28
CA ASP A 147 13.11 -16.61 11.98
C ASP A 147 12.11 -16.32 13.10
N GLY A 148 10.91 -15.88 12.73
CA GLY A 148 9.74 -15.90 13.60
C GLY A 148 9.11 -14.53 13.90
N PHE A 149 7.78 -14.51 13.89
CA PHE A 149 6.94 -13.35 14.22
C PHE A 149 7.17 -12.81 15.65
N ALA A 150 7.60 -13.68 16.57
CA ALA A 150 7.80 -13.36 17.98
C ALA A 150 9.01 -12.45 18.23
N ASN A 151 9.83 -12.19 17.21
CA ASN A 151 11.07 -11.44 17.33
C ASN A 151 10.90 -9.93 17.17
N PHE A 152 9.70 -9.38 17.05
CA PHE A 152 9.54 -7.93 16.92
C PHE A 152 9.02 -7.35 18.24
N GLU A 153 9.79 -6.44 18.86
CA GLU A 153 9.35 -5.67 20.03
C GLU A 153 8.94 -4.26 19.60
N LEU A 154 7.78 -3.84 20.10
CA LEU A 154 7.32 -2.48 20.02
C LEU A 154 7.89 -1.73 21.21
N PHE A 155 8.48 -0.57 20.95
CA PHE A 155 8.78 0.37 22.01
C PHE A 155 7.48 1.14 22.31
N ASP A 156 6.92 0.90 23.50
CA ASP A 156 5.88 1.76 24.13
C ASP A 156 6.55 2.98 24.79
#